data_AF-A0A0N5CG79-F1
#
_entry.id   AF-A0A0N5CG79-F1
#
_cell.length_a   1.000
_cell.length_b   1.000
_cell.length_c   1.000
_cell.angle_alpha   90.00
_cell.angle_beta   90.00
_cell.angle_gamma   90.00
#
_symmetry.space_group_name_H-M   'P 1'
#
loop_
_entity.id
_entity.type
_entity.pdbx_description
1 polymer ?
#
loop_
_entity_poly.entity_id
_entity_poly.type
_entity_poly.pdbx_seq_one_letter_code
_entity_poly.pdbx_strand_id
1 'polypeptide(L)'
;MAGVAIDYLNSIISKINIPDIEGFLKFTYHLSEIKIEEFNIPKSSNVIQFSPPDKLGINLQGISGKMSAHYQVKIKEGFIHVSKSETVDVTIGSTSVDASLGISSLNGHPNLSNSGCTANFGVFDIKFHGSLLDDIIDLFRKEIEKHFKGKIEEVICQEIEKVESDQGNKILESFPLDVGLTGTLEGFHIDYALTSNPESSATSFTIPIEDLIYYEGH
;
A
#
# COMPACT_ATOMS: atom_id res chain seq x y z
N MET A 1 -16.16 -3.28 8.10
CA MET A 1 -15.10 -2.26 8.10
C MET A 1 -14.03 -2.56 7.04
N ALA A 2 -13.45 -3.76 6.99
CA ALA A 2 -12.44 -4.12 5.96
C ALA A 2 -12.90 -3.88 4.50
N GLY A 3 -14.18 -4.15 4.17
CA GLY A 3 -14.71 -3.92 2.82
C GLY A 3 -14.67 -2.45 2.36
N VAL A 4 -14.81 -1.47 3.27
CA VAL A 4 -14.75 -0.05 2.94
C VAL A 4 -13.32 0.37 2.60
N ALA A 5 -12.33 -0.15 3.32
CA ALA A 5 -10.92 0.09 3.03
C ALA A 5 -10.51 -0.50 1.67
N ILE A 6 -10.98 -1.71 1.34
CA ILE A 6 -10.76 -2.33 0.03
C ILE A 6 -11.38 -1.49 -1.10
N ASP A 7 -12.63 -1.01 -0.91
CA ASP A 7 -13.29 -0.14 -1.88
C ASP A 7 -12.53 1.17 -2.10
N TYR A 8 -11.98 1.75 -1.02
CA TYR A 8 -11.12 2.94 -1.10
C TYR A 8 -9.82 2.66 -1.88
N LEU A 9 -9.10 1.58 -1.56
CA LEU A 9 -7.86 1.20 -2.25
C LEU A 9 -8.08 0.96 -3.74
N ASN A 10 -9.14 0.23 -4.12
CA ASN A 10 -9.50 0.03 -5.52
C ASN A 10 -9.79 1.37 -6.25
N SER A 11 -10.48 2.29 -5.58
CA SER A 11 -10.78 3.62 -6.14
C SER A 11 -9.53 4.50 -6.32
N ILE A 12 -8.55 4.42 -5.41
CA ILE A 12 -7.39 5.30 -5.46
C ILE A 12 -6.32 4.75 -6.42
N ILE A 13 -6.02 3.44 -6.36
CA ILE A 13 -4.96 2.82 -7.17
C ILE A 13 -5.29 2.90 -8.66
N SER A 14 -6.56 2.76 -9.04
CA SER A 14 -7.01 2.90 -10.43
C SER A 14 -6.79 4.30 -11.03
N LYS A 15 -6.53 5.32 -10.20
CA LYS A 15 -6.33 6.72 -10.62
C LYS A 15 -4.87 7.17 -10.57
N ILE A 16 -3.95 6.28 -10.19
CA ILE A 16 -2.55 6.65 -10.00
C ILE A 16 -1.87 6.81 -11.36
N ASN A 17 -1.18 7.95 -11.50
CA ASN A 17 -0.35 8.21 -12.65
C ASN A 17 1.02 7.58 -12.43
N ILE A 18 1.39 6.63 -13.27
CA ILE A 18 2.72 6.04 -13.26
C ILE A 18 3.63 6.90 -14.17
N PRO A 19 4.74 7.45 -13.66
CA PRO A 19 5.64 8.27 -14.47
C PRO A 19 6.34 7.43 -15.55
N ASP A 20 6.71 8.10 -16.64
CA ASP A 20 7.49 7.50 -17.73
C ASP A 20 8.81 6.90 -17.22
N ILE A 21 9.23 5.81 -17.85
CA ILE A 21 10.42 5.05 -17.46
C ILE A 21 11.36 4.98 -18.65
N GLU A 22 12.60 5.44 -18.47
CA GLU A 22 13.66 5.31 -19.45
C GLU A 22 14.82 4.49 -18.91
N GLY A 23 15.53 3.81 -19.82
CA GLY A 23 16.70 3.04 -19.44
C GLY A 23 17.54 2.57 -20.61
N PHE A 24 18.62 1.90 -20.27
CA PHE A 24 19.60 1.40 -21.23
C PHE A 24 20.01 -0.03 -20.88
N LEU A 25 19.85 -0.91 -21.86
CA LEU A 25 20.36 -2.29 -21.88
C LEU A 25 21.36 -2.42 -23.04
N LYS A 26 21.21 -3.44 -23.90
CA LYS A 26 21.84 -3.45 -25.23
C LYS A 26 21.19 -2.46 -26.21
N PHE A 27 20.09 -1.84 -25.79
CA PHE A 27 19.29 -0.86 -26.52
C PHE A 27 18.78 0.18 -25.53
N THR A 28 18.50 1.39 -26.03
CA THR A 28 17.78 2.40 -25.25
C THR A 28 16.30 2.09 -25.32
N TYR A 29 15.59 2.19 -24.18
CA TYR A 29 14.15 2.05 -24.16
C TYR A 29 13.51 3.24 -23.42
N HIS A 30 12.26 3.51 -23.80
CA HIS A 30 11.39 4.48 -23.15
C HIS A 30 9.99 3.86 -23.05
N LEU A 31 9.41 3.87 -21.86
CA LEU A 31 8.04 3.47 -21.57
C LEU A 31 7.30 4.73 -21.17
N SER A 32 6.20 5.00 -21.85
CA SER A 32 5.41 6.21 -21.71
C SER A 32 3.93 5.91 -21.69
N GLU A 33 3.14 6.88 -21.23
CA GLU A 33 1.68 6.76 -21.13
C GLU A 33 1.24 5.50 -20.37
N ILE A 34 1.96 5.17 -19.30
CA ILE A 34 1.70 3.98 -18.49
C ILE A 34 0.35 4.17 -17.77
N LYS A 35 -0.59 3.25 -18.01
CA LYS A 35 -1.96 3.30 -17.49
C LYS A 35 -2.31 2.03 -16.76
N ILE A 36 -2.99 2.19 -15.62
CA ILE A 36 -3.70 1.10 -14.94
C ILE A 36 -5.11 1.06 -15.53
N GLU A 37 -5.37 0.08 -16.39
CA GLU A 37 -6.66 -0.08 -17.08
C GLU A 37 -7.70 -0.72 -16.16
N GLU A 38 -7.26 -1.71 -15.39
CA GLU A 38 -8.09 -2.46 -14.45
C GLU A 38 -7.27 -2.76 -13.20
N PHE A 39 -7.87 -2.61 -12.02
CA PHE A 39 -7.27 -3.03 -10.76
C PHE A 39 -8.36 -3.49 -9.80
N ASN A 40 -8.18 -4.65 -9.17
CA ASN A 40 -9.16 -5.21 -8.27
C ASN A 40 -8.50 -6.00 -7.15
N ILE A 41 -8.75 -5.56 -5.93
CA ILE A 41 -8.61 -6.31 -4.69
C ILE A 41 -9.99 -6.91 -4.38
N PRO A 42 -10.14 -8.24 -4.33
CA PRO A 42 -11.43 -8.88 -4.08
C PRO A 42 -11.87 -8.60 -2.63
N LYS A 43 -13.15 -8.28 -2.41
CA LYS A 43 -13.67 -7.99 -1.05
C LYS A 43 -13.51 -9.14 -0.05
N SER A 44 -13.33 -10.36 -0.56
CA SER A 44 -13.04 -11.56 0.23
C SER A 44 -11.57 -11.69 0.64
N SER A 45 -10.67 -10.81 0.18
CA SER A 45 -9.30 -10.78 0.68
C SER A 45 -9.33 -10.42 2.17
N ASN A 46 -8.82 -11.29 3.04
CA ASN A 46 -8.74 -11.04 4.48
C ASN A 46 -8.02 -9.69 4.72
N VAL A 47 -8.47 -8.76 5.56
CA VAL A 47 -8.92 -8.77 6.96
C VAL A 47 -7.74 -8.85 7.93
N ILE A 48 -7.60 -7.73 8.65
CA ILE A 48 -6.60 -7.40 9.65
C ILE A 48 -6.39 -8.57 10.61
N GLN A 49 -5.13 -8.93 10.82
CA GLN A 49 -4.70 -9.98 11.73
C GLN A 49 -3.90 -9.35 12.86
N PHE A 50 -4.00 -9.93 14.04
CA PHE A 50 -3.16 -9.53 15.15
C PHE A 50 -1.77 -10.17 15.02
N SER A 51 -0.72 -9.36 15.13
CA SER A 51 0.67 -9.79 15.02
C SER A 51 1.41 -9.38 16.30
N PRO A 52 1.46 -10.26 17.31
CA PRO A 52 2.15 -9.96 18.56
C PRO A 52 3.62 -9.56 18.37
N PRO A 53 4.17 -8.70 19.25
CA PRO A 53 3.53 -8.16 20.45
C PRO A 53 2.81 -6.81 20.21
N ASP A 54 3.08 -6.13 19.11
CA ASP A 54 2.77 -4.70 18.94
C ASP A 54 2.36 -4.36 17.51
N LYS A 55 1.96 -5.36 16.72
CA LYS A 55 1.63 -5.16 15.31
C LYS A 55 0.24 -5.62 14.91
N LEU A 56 -0.29 -4.98 13.87
CA LEU A 56 -1.40 -5.48 13.07
C LEU A 56 -0.87 -5.88 11.70
N GLY A 57 -1.19 -7.09 11.26
CA GLY A 57 -0.92 -7.56 9.91
C GLY A 57 -2.10 -7.29 8.98
N ILE A 58 -1.82 -6.91 7.75
CA ILE A 58 -2.78 -6.82 6.65
C ILE A 58 -2.32 -7.79 5.57
N ASN A 59 -3.20 -8.71 5.18
CA ASN A 59 -2.88 -9.75 4.19
C ASN A 59 -3.92 -9.74 3.06
N LEU A 60 -3.68 -8.93 2.03
CA LEU A 60 -4.55 -8.89 0.86
C LEU A 60 -4.17 -10.03 -0.10
N GLN A 61 -5.14 -10.69 -0.70
CA GLN A 61 -4.93 -11.83 -1.61
C GLN A 61 -5.80 -11.71 -2.85
N GLY A 62 -5.36 -12.37 -3.93
CA GLY A 62 -6.15 -12.47 -5.16
C GLY A 62 -6.23 -11.16 -5.93
N ILE A 63 -5.30 -10.24 -5.71
CA ILE A 63 -5.21 -8.98 -6.42
C ILE A 63 -4.95 -9.28 -7.90
N SER A 64 -5.71 -8.60 -8.76
CA SER A 64 -5.59 -8.69 -10.21
C SER A 64 -5.67 -7.31 -10.86
N GLY A 65 -5.17 -7.21 -12.08
CA GLY A 65 -5.18 -5.97 -12.82
C GLY A 65 -4.60 -6.08 -14.21
N LYS A 66 -4.83 -5.04 -15.00
CA LYS A 66 -4.28 -4.87 -16.34
C LYS A 66 -3.68 -3.48 -16.46
N MET A 67 -2.55 -3.39 -17.13
CA MET A 67 -1.89 -2.15 -17.45
C MET A 67 -1.50 -2.13 -18.92
N SER A 68 -1.40 -0.94 -19.47
CA SER A 68 -0.90 -0.70 -20.82
C SER A 68 0.19 0.36 -20.77
N ALA A 69 1.12 0.31 -21.73
CA ALA A 69 2.10 1.37 -21.93
C ALA A 69 2.51 1.45 -23.40
N HIS A 70 2.92 2.64 -23.83
CA HIS A 70 3.65 2.83 -25.08
C HIS A 70 5.13 2.60 -24.83
N TYR A 71 5.76 1.71 -25.61
CA TYR A 71 7.19 1.53 -25.57
C TYR A 71 7.85 2.07 -26.83
N GLN A 72 9.05 2.61 -26.69
CA GLN A 72 9.98 2.91 -27.76
C GLN A 72 11.31 2.24 -27.48
N VAL A 73 11.82 1.48 -28.45
CA VAL A 73 13.13 0.82 -28.38
C VAL A 73 14.02 1.36 -29.50
N LYS A 74 15.24 1.78 -29.16
CA LYS A 74 16.26 2.26 -30.09
C LYS A 74 17.51 1.39 -29.98
N ILE A 75 17.88 0.77 -31.09
CA ILE A 75 19.07 -0.08 -31.22
C ILE A 75 20.09 0.67 -32.06
N LYS A 76 21.32 0.76 -31.55
CA LYS A 76 22.47 1.32 -32.28
C LYS A 76 23.61 0.31 -32.23
N GLU A 77 23.85 -0.37 -33.35
CA GLU A 77 24.97 -1.29 -33.50
C GLU A 77 25.65 -1.05 -34.85
N GLY A 78 26.86 -0.50 -34.81
CA GLY A 78 27.59 -0.07 -36.02
C GLY A 78 26.83 0.98 -36.82
N PHE A 79 26.57 0.70 -38.10
CA PHE A 79 25.81 1.57 -39.01
C PHE A 79 24.29 1.36 -38.93
N ILE A 80 23.83 0.32 -38.22
CA ILE A 80 22.41 -0.02 -38.13
C ILE A 80 21.76 0.81 -37.02
N HIS A 81 20.74 1.60 -37.41
CA HIS A 81 19.92 2.41 -36.52
C HIS A 81 18.46 1.99 -36.68
N VAL A 82 17.92 1.27 -35.70
CA VAL A 82 16.51 0.85 -35.69
C VAL A 82 15.81 1.51 -34.51
N SER A 83 14.67 2.13 -34.78
CA SER A 83 13.75 2.64 -33.76
C SER A 83 12.39 2.01 -34.00
N LYS A 84 11.82 1.38 -32.98
CA LYS A 84 10.45 0.86 -33.00
C LYS A 84 9.65 1.43 -31.85
N SER A 85 8.38 1.71 -32.11
CA SER A 85 7.43 2.23 -31.13
C SER A 85 6.11 1.49 -31.29
N GLU A 86 5.64 0.87 -30.22
CA GLU A 86 4.41 0.07 -30.17
C GLU A 86 3.85 0.09 -28.73
N THR A 87 2.87 -0.76 -28.43
CA THR A 87 2.28 -0.91 -27.09
C THR A 87 2.66 -2.22 -26.43
N VAL A 88 2.65 -2.23 -25.10
CA VAL A 88 2.80 -3.43 -24.27
C VAL A 88 1.65 -3.49 -23.28
N ASP A 89 1.05 -4.66 -23.16
CA ASP A 89 0.05 -4.96 -22.13
C ASP A 89 0.70 -5.79 -21.04
N VAL A 90 0.35 -5.49 -19.79
CA VAL A 90 0.77 -6.23 -18.61
C VAL A 90 -0.46 -6.72 -17.86
N THR A 91 -0.55 -8.01 -17.60
CA THR A 91 -1.59 -8.61 -16.76
C THR A 91 -0.99 -9.10 -15.46
N ILE A 92 -1.54 -8.63 -14.34
CA ILE A 92 -1.22 -9.15 -13.01
C ILE A 92 -2.40 -9.97 -12.49
N GLY A 93 -2.10 -11.06 -11.80
CA GLY A 93 -3.12 -11.93 -11.22
C GLY A 93 -2.57 -12.68 -10.02
N SER A 94 -3.46 -13.16 -9.16
CA SER A 94 -3.11 -13.93 -7.97
C SER A 94 -2.01 -13.25 -7.12
N THR A 95 -1.99 -11.92 -7.11
CA THR A 95 -1.02 -11.15 -6.34
C THR A 95 -1.51 -11.04 -4.90
N SER A 96 -0.61 -11.14 -3.93
CA SER A 96 -0.91 -10.87 -2.52
C SER A 96 -0.06 -9.72 -2.02
N VAL A 97 -0.53 -9.06 -0.97
CA VAL A 97 0.19 -8.00 -0.28
C VAL A 97 0.20 -8.31 1.19
N ASP A 98 1.39 -8.29 1.76
CA ASP A 98 1.65 -8.49 3.17
C ASP A 98 2.15 -7.15 3.73
N ALA A 99 1.33 -6.51 4.55
CA ALA A 99 1.67 -5.27 5.23
C ALA A 99 1.53 -5.43 6.74
N SER A 100 2.23 -4.57 7.47
CA SER A 100 2.24 -4.60 8.93
C SER A 100 2.34 -3.19 9.49
N LEU A 101 1.52 -2.94 10.50
CA LEU A 101 1.49 -1.71 11.27
C LEU A 101 2.03 -1.95 12.65
N GLY A 102 3.00 -1.14 13.08
CA GLY A 102 3.40 -1.04 14.47
C GLY A 102 2.43 -0.16 15.24
N ILE A 103 2.19 -0.49 16.50
CA ILE A 103 1.34 0.28 17.39
C ILE A 103 2.11 0.69 18.64
N SER A 104 1.98 1.96 19.00
CA SER A 104 2.65 2.56 20.14
C SER A 104 1.76 3.58 20.84
N SER A 105 2.21 4.10 21.97
CA SER A 105 1.63 5.29 22.59
C SER A 105 2.41 6.52 22.16
N LEU A 106 1.70 7.56 21.71
CA LEU A 106 2.25 8.89 21.42
C LEU A 106 1.37 9.94 22.08
N ASN A 107 1.94 10.73 22.98
CA ASN A 107 1.23 11.78 23.73
C ASN A 107 -0.03 11.28 24.46
N GLY A 108 -0.02 10.05 24.96
CA GLY A 108 -1.18 9.46 25.64
C GLY A 108 -2.26 8.91 24.70
N HIS A 109 -2.08 8.99 23.38
CA HIS A 109 -2.97 8.39 22.37
C HIS A 109 -2.35 7.14 21.75
N PRO A 110 -3.15 6.20 21.23
CA PRO A 110 -2.65 5.17 20.34
C PRO A 110 -2.09 5.80 19.06
N ASN A 111 -0.96 5.29 18.59
CA ASN A 111 -0.30 5.74 17.38
C ASN A 111 0.09 4.54 16.51
N LEU A 112 -0.31 4.62 15.24
CA LEU A 112 0.04 3.69 14.19
C LEU A 112 1.31 4.17 13.48
N SER A 113 2.23 3.25 13.29
CA SER A 113 3.47 3.46 12.54
C SER A 113 3.61 2.41 11.47
N ASN A 114 4.19 2.78 10.33
CA ASN A 114 4.50 1.80 9.30
C ASN A 114 5.61 0.85 9.79
N SER A 115 5.41 -0.45 9.65
CA SER A 115 6.40 -1.46 10.04
C SER A 115 6.82 -2.40 8.91
N GLY A 116 6.17 -2.32 7.74
CA GLY A 116 6.59 -3.03 6.53
C GLY A 116 5.43 -3.29 5.58
N CYS A 117 5.72 -3.32 4.27
CA CYS A 117 4.79 -3.71 3.24
C CYS A 117 5.53 -4.36 2.07
N THR A 118 4.98 -5.44 1.52
CA THR A 118 5.57 -6.18 0.40
C THR A 118 4.46 -6.75 -0.48
N ALA A 119 4.66 -6.69 -1.80
CA ALA A 119 3.77 -7.29 -2.78
C ALA A 119 4.39 -8.58 -3.36
N ASN A 120 3.59 -9.65 -3.36
CA ASN A 120 3.97 -10.97 -3.84
C ASN A 120 3.20 -11.29 -5.11
N PHE A 121 3.86 -11.16 -6.26
CA PHE A 121 3.24 -11.34 -7.58
C PHE A 121 3.19 -12.81 -7.98
N GLY A 122 1.98 -13.38 -8.06
CA GLY A 122 1.77 -14.75 -8.55
C GLY A 122 1.86 -14.86 -10.07
N VAL A 123 0.95 -14.18 -10.78
CA VAL A 123 0.92 -14.09 -12.24
C VAL A 123 1.38 -12.70 -12.66
N PHE A 124 2.33 -12.65 -13.59
CA PHE A 124 2.79 -11.43 -14.24
C PHE A 124 3.06 -11.73 -15.71
N ASP A 125 2.08 -11.48 -16.56
CA ASP A 125 2.18 -11.71 -18.01
C ASP A 125 2.41 -10.41 -18.76
N ILE A 126 3.32 -10.45 -19.74
CA ILE A 126 3.68 -9.30 -20.57
C ILE A 126 3.43 -9.68 -22.03
N LYS A 127 2.63 -8.87 -22.72
CA LYS A 127 2.31 -9.04 -24.13
C LYS A 127 2.74 -7.80 -24.91
N PHE A 128 3.80 -7.96 -25.69
CA PHE A 128 4.22 -6.94 -26.64
C PHE A 128 3.34 -6.99 -27.88
N HIS A 129 2.89 -5.82 -28.33
CA HIS A 129 2.31 -5.66 -29.66
C HIS A 129 3.41 -5.28 -30.66
N GLY A 130 3.25 -5.76 -31.89
CA GLY A 130 4.25 -5.62 -32.96
C GLY A 130 5.37 -6.68 -32.92
N SER A 131 6.37 -6.49 -33.79
CA SER A 131 7.51 -7.40 -33.90
C SER A 131 8.77 -6.75 -33.32
N LEU A 132 9.35 -7.38 -32.31
CA LEU A 132 10.72 -7.11 -31.84
C LEU A 132 11.56 -8.36 -32.12
N LEU A 133 12.89 -8.22 -32.08
CA LEU A 133 13.78 -9.38 -32.14
C LEU A 133 13.66 -10.17 -30.85
N ASP A 134 13.65 -11.50 -30.92
CA ASP A 134 13.37 -12.37 -29.77
C ASP A 134 14.34 -12.13 -28.59
N ASP A 135 15.62 -11.90 -28.88
CA ASP A 135 16.65 -11.62 -27.88
C ASP A 135 16.45 -10.26 -27.17
N ILE A 136 15.87 -9.29 -27.87
CA ILE A 136 15.47 -7.99 -27.32
C ILE A 136 14.21 -8.15 -26.47
N ILE A 137 13.23 -8.94 -26.93
CA ILE A 137 11.99 -9.20 -26.20
C ILE A 137 12.30 -9.81 -24.83
N ASP A 138 13.17 -10.82 -24.76
CA ASP A 138 13.47 -11.50 -23.51
C ASP A 138 14.17 -10.58 -22.49
N LEU A 139 15.11 -9.75 -22.96
CA LEU A 139 15.77 -8.75 -22.10
C LEU A 139 14.79 -7.67 -21.66
N PHE A 140 13.97 -7.17 -22.59
CA PHE A 140 13.03 -6.10 -22.28
C PHE A 140 11.91 -6.58 -21.36
N ARG A 141 11.44 -7.82 -21.52
CA ARG A 141 10.44 -8.45 -20.66
C ARG A 141 10.89 -8.46 -19.20
N LYS A 142 12.14 -8.89 -18.93
CA LYS A 142 12.71 -8.90 -17.56
C LYS A 142 12.81 -7.50 -16.97
N GLU A 143 13.18 -6.54 -17.79
CA GLU A 143 13.31 -5.15 -17.36
C GLU A 143 11.94 -4.51 -17.05
N ILE A 144 10.95 -4.71 -17.93
CA ILE A 144 9.56 -4.30 -17.70
C ILE A 144 9.02 -4.97 -16.43
N GLU A 145 9.21 -6.29 -16.27
CA GLU A 145 8.74 -7.01 -15.09
C GLU A 145 9.32 -6.41 -13.80
N LYS A 146 10.62 -6.16 -13.76
CA LYS A 146 11.29 -5.52 -12.61
C LYS A 146 10.71 -4.14 -12.31
N HIS A 147 10.61 -3.28 -13.32
CA HIS A 147 10.13 -1.91 -13.15
C HIS A 147 8.67 -1.85 -12.73
N PHE A 148 7.80 -2.59 -13.40
CA PHE A 148 6.38 -2.60 -13.09
C PHE A 148 6.08 -3.26 -11.76
N LYS A 149 6.70 -4.41 -11.43
CA LYS A 149 6.53 -5.02 -10.10
C LYS A 149 6.94 -4.07 -8.98
N GLY A 150 8.14 -3.49 -9.08
CA GLY A 150 8.62 -2.52 -8.10
C GLY A 150 7.71 -1.30 -8.00
N LYS A 151 7.19 -0.78 -9.12
CA LYS A 151 6.33 0.39 -9.10
C LYS A 151 4.93 0.12 -8.56
N ILE A 152 4.34 -1.02 -8.89
CA ILE A 152 3.04 -1.45 -8.36
C ILE A 152 3.14 -1.70 -6.86
N GLU A 153 4.20 -2.38 -6.42
CA GLU A 153 4.47 -2.60 -4.99
C GLU A 153 4.60 -1.27 -4.25
N GLU A 154 5.43 -0.36 -4.75
CA GLU A 154 5.60 0.98 -4.18
C GLU A 154 4.25 1.70 -4.04
N VAL A 155 3.47 1.73 -5.13
CA VAL A 155 2.17 2.40 -5.17
C VAL A 155 1.17 1.80 -4.17
N ILE A 156 1.02 0.47 -4.15
CA ILE A 156 0.09 -0.18 -3.23
C ILE A 156 0.51 0.08 -1.78
N CYS A 157 1.81 -0.07 -1.48
CA CYS A 157 2.33 0.12 -0.14
C CYS A 157 2.23 1.56 0.34
N GLN A 158 2.50 2.55 -0.51
CA GLN A 158 2.32 3.96 -0.16
C GLN A 158 0.86 4.31 0.15
N GLU A 159 -0.10 3.78 -0.60
CA GLU A 159 -1.52 4.05 -0.34
C GLU A 159 -2.04 3.36 0.93
N ILE A 160 -1.56 2.14 1.20
CA ILE A 160 -1.80 1.47 2.49
C ILE A 160 -1.24 2.33 3.63
N GLU A 161 0.03 2.73 3.54
CA GLU A 161 0.70 3.56 4.56
C GLU A 161 -0.04 4.88 4.83
N LYS A 162 -0.53 5.57 3.79
CA LYS A 162 -1.29 6.82 3.94
C LYS A 162 -2.63 6.62 4.65
N VAL A 163 -3.35 5.55 4.32
CA VAL A 163 -4.63 5.25 4.99
C VAL A 163 -4.39 4.94 6.46
N GLU A 164 -3.35 4.17 6.76
CA GLU A 164 -3.09 3.69 8.10
C GLU A 164 -2.51 4.79 9.01
N SER A 165 -1.46 5.47 8.58
CA SER A 165 -0.76 6.45 9.40
C SER A 165 -1.43 7.82 9.38
N ASP A 166 -1.67 8.43 8.21
CA ASP A 166 -2.16 9.81 8.16
C ASP A 166 -3.63 9.91 8.58
N GLN A 167 -4.50 9.07 7.99
CA GLN A 167 -5.93 9.11 8.30
C GLN A 167 -6.22 8.42 9.65
N GLY A 168 -5.59 7.26 9.89
CA GLY A 168 -5.74 6.53 11.13
C GLY A 168 -5.25 7.32 12.34
N ASN A 169 -4.03 7.85 12.34
CA ASN A 169 -3.53 8.63 13.49
C ASN A 169 -4.33 9.89 13.72
N LYS A 170 -4.79 10.58 12.67
CA LYS A 170 -5.65 11.75 12.85
C LYS A 170 -6.96 11.42 13.58
N ILE A 171 -7.53 10.23 13.34
CA ILE A 171 -8.71 9.76 14.08
C ILE A 171 -8.31 9.40 15.52
N LEU A 172 -7.20 8.68 15.72
CA LEU A 172 -6.75 8.25 17.04
C LEU A 172 -6.38 9.42 17.96
N GLU A 173 -5.76 10.47 17.41
CA GLU A 173 -5.43 11.71 18.12
C GLU A 173 -6.68 12.55 18.44
N SER A 174 -7.80 12.34 17.74
CA SER A 174 -9.02 13.10 17.98
C SER A 174 -9.83 12.64 19.19
N PHE A 175 -9.52 11.46 19.74
CA PHE A 175 -10.17 10.97 20.95
C PHE A 175 -9.70 11.78 22.16
N PRO A 176 -10.60 12.33 22.98
CA PRO A 176 -10.20 13.09 24.16
C PRO A 176 -9.46 12.19 25.16
N LEU A 177 -8.34 12.67 25.69
CA LEU A 177 -7.65 12.01 26.79
C LEU A 177 -8.36 12.24 28.12
N ASP A 178 -9.06 13.37 28.25
CA ASP A 178 -9.78 13.74 29.46
C ASP A 178 -11.23 14.06 29.11
N VAL A 179 -12.17 13.44 29.80
CA VAL A 179 -13.60 13.64 29.59
C VAL A 179 -14.26 14.08 30.90
N GLY A 180 -14.68 15.34 30.94
CA GLY A 180 -15.55 15.86 32.00
C GLY A 180 -16.93 15.22 31.96
N LEU A 181 -17.40 14.75 33.11
CA LEU A 181 -18.72 14.17 33.30
C LEU A 181 -19.77 15.28 33.47
N THR A 182 -21.01 14.95 33.12
CA THR A 182 -22.12 15.92 33.13
C THR A 182 -23.25 15.51 34.07
N GLY A 183 -24.15 16.44 34.38
CA GLY A 183 -25.31 16.18 35.24
C GLY A 183 -24.92 16.02 36.71
N THR A 184 -25.34 14.94 37.35
CA THR A 184 -25.05 14.72 38.79
C THR A 184 -23.57 14.47 39.10
N LEU A 185 -22.75 14.26 38.07
CA LEU A 185 -21.30 14.05 38.17
C LEU A 185 -20.51 15.24 37.63
N GLU A 186 -21.16 16.40 37.46
CA GLU A 186 -20.46 17.62 37.03
C GLU A 186 -19.30 17.96 37.97
N GLY A 187 -18.15 18.27 37.36
CA GLY A 187 -16.86 18.48 38.04
C GLY A 187 -16.02 17.22 38.21
N PHE A 188 -16.53 16.01 37.94
CA PHE A 188 -15.70 14.80 37.84
C PHE A 188 -15.17 14.60 36.42
N HIS A 189 -13.96 14.09 36.30
CA HIS A 189 -13.24 13.83 35.05
C HIS A 189 -12.75 12.39 35.00
N ILE A 190 -12.61 11.85 33.80
CA ILE A 190 -11.98 10.55 33.55
C ILE A 190 -10.78 10.75 32.63
N ASP A 191 -9.60 10.32 33.08
CA ASP A 191 -8.37 10.26 32.30
C ASP A 191 -8.24 8.91 31.57
N TYR A 192 -8.26 8.98 30.25
CA TYR A 192 -8.13 7.90 29.29
C TYR A 192 -6.76 7.85 28.61
N ALA A 193 -5.78 8.63 29.07
CA ALA A 193 -4.43 8.58 28.54
C ALA A 193 -3.84 7.17 28.65
N LEU A 194 -3.12 6.77 27.61
CA LEU A 194 -2.43 5.49 27.58
C LEU A 194 -1.26 5.48 28.57
N THR A 195 -1.19 4.46 29.42
CA THR A 195 -0.12 4.29 30.43
C THR A 195 1.10 3.56 29.89
N SER A 196 0.93 2.81 28.81
CA SER A 196 2.01 2.16 28.06
C SER A 196 1.62 1.96 26.60
N ASN A 197 2.53 1.37 25.81
CA ASN A 197 2.18 0.97 24.46
C ASN A 197 1.04 -0.06 24.48
N PRO A 198 0.10 0.01 23.51
CA PRO A 198 -0.86 -1.05 23.30
C PRO A 198 -0.17 -2.38 22.98
N GLU A 199 -0.82 -3.49 23.35
CA GLU A 199 -0.30 -4.83 23.13
C GLU A 199 -1.25 -5.67 22.27
N SER A 200 -0.70 -6.39 21.31
CA SER A 200 -1.40 -7.34 20.47
C SER A 200 -1.13 -8.76 20.94
N SER A 201 -2.17 -9.55 21.14
CA SER A 201 -2.11 -11.01 21.30
C SER A 201 -2.57 -11.70 20.01
N ALA A 202 -2.58 -13.04 19.95
CA ALA A 202 -3.09 -13.75 18.77
C ALA A 202 -4.61 -13.55 18.55
N THR A 203 -5.35 -13.11 19.57
CA THR A 203 -6.82 -13.06 19.55
C THR A 203 -7.41 -11.74 20.01
N SER A 204 -6.59 -10.85 20.57
CA SER A 204 -7.05 -9.59 21.16
C SER A 204 -6.03 -8.48 20.98
N PHE A 205 -6.52 -7.27 21.16
CA PHE A 205 -5.72 -6.06 21.24
C PHE A 205 -6.06 -5.36 22.55
N THR A 206 -5.04 -5.01 23.32
CA THR A 206 -5.14 -4.43 24.66
C THR A 206 -4.65 -2.99 24.62
N ILE A 207 -5.49 -2.06 25.07
CA ILE A 207 -5.14 -0.64 25.21
C ILE A 207 -5.08 -0.35 26.72
N PRO A 208 -3.88 -0.09 27.27
CA PRO A 208 -3.72 0.18 28.70
C PRO A 208 -4.00 1.68 28.94
N ILE A 209 -5.12 1.98 29.58
CA ILE A 209 -5.54 3.34 29.96
C ILE A 209 -5.29 3.60 31.44
N GLU A 210 -5.12 4.86 31.84
CA GLU A 210 -4.91 5.26 33.25
C GLU A 210 -6.15 4.95 34.10
N ASP A 211 -7.35 5.21 33.56
CA ASP A 211 -8.65 4.99 34.22
C ASP A 211 -8.77 5.74 35.57
N LEU A 212 -8.13 6.91 35.66
CA LEU A 212 -8.17 7.77 36.83
C LEU A 212 -9.43 8.65 36.79
N ILE A 213 -10.24 8.56 37.85
CA ILE A 213 -11.36 9.49 38.08
C ILE A 213 -10.92 10.54 39.10
N TYR A 214 -10.96 11.81 38.71
CA TYR A 214 -10.62 12.93 39.59
C TYR A 214 -11.70 14.02 39.56
N TYR A 215 -11.62 14.99 40.47
CA TYR A 215 -12.58 16.10 40.58
C TYR A 215 -11.85 17.43 40.36
N GLU A 216 -12.44 18.35 39.61
CA GLU A 216 -11.84 19.66 39.31
C GLU A 216 -11.35 20.36 40.58
N GLY A 217 -10.05 20.70 40.59
CA GLY A 217 -9.40 21.38 41.72
C GLY A 217 -8.62 20.48 42.68
N HIS A 218 -8.52 19.17 42.42
CA HIS A 218 -7.71 18.22 43.19
C HIS A 218 -6.92 17.24 42.32
#